data_AF-A0A813BXT8-F1
#
_entry.id   AF-A0A813BXT8-F1
#
_cell.length_a   1.000
_cell.length_b   1.000
_cell.length_c   1.000
_cell.angle_alpha   90.00
_cell.angle_beta   90.00
_cell.angle_gamma   90.00
#
_symmetry.space_group_name_H-M   'P 1'
#
loop_
_entity.id
_entity.type
_entity.pdbx_description
1 polymer ?
#
loop_
_entity_poly.entity_id
_entity_poly.type
_entity_poly.pdbx_seq_one_letter_code
_entity_poly.pdbx_strand_id
1 'polypeptide(L)'
;MASEYGPPGDPTCWLGNINFETCCLPPPRGNDHCWEGGFTYERCCRRNPNEPVDINKVAEISELGGCELNIFQEFKERAGAWYRDYVPNLVLFQEFGYISRRFDAMYRSCAPAALTALLLKLESIYFEEESIWAPLYAHYAEQHHQAVASGDLF
;
A
#
# COMPACT_ATOMS: atom_id res chain seq x y z
N MET A 1 24.49 28.78 -4.81
CA MET A 1 24.46 28.30 -3.41
C MET A 1 24.06 26.84 -3.47
N ALA A 2 25.01 25.91 -3.25
CA ALA A 2 24.69 24.48 -3.18
C ALA A 2 24.07 24.20 -1.80
N SER A 3 22.91 23.56 -1.79
CA SER A 3 22.28 23.08 -0.55
C SER A 3 23.21 22.08 0.14
N GLU A 4 23.37 22.21 1.46
CA GLU A 4 24.19 21.35 2.33
C GLU A 4 23.61 19.92 2.46
N TYR A 5 22.41 19.71 1.92
CA TYR A 5 21.77 18.42 1.74
C TYR A 5 22.03 17.98 0.30
N GLY A 6 22.58 16.76 0.11
CA GLY A 6 22.79 16.16 -1.21
C GLY A 6 21.51 16.14 -2.08
N PRO A 7 21.60 15.66 -3.34
CA PRO A 7 20.43 15.61 -4.21
C PRO A 7 19.28 14.88 -3.48
N PRO A 8 18.04 15.39 -3.55
CA PRO A 8 16.89 14.74 -2.92
C PRO A 8 16.77 13.28 -3.39
N GLY A 9 16.22 12.40 -2.54
CA GLY A 9 16.06 10.97 -2.86
C GLY A 9 17.10 10.05 -2.20
N ASP A 10 16.94 8.75 -2.39
CA ASP A 10 17.87 7.72 -1.88
C ASP A 10 19.14 7.71 -2.75
N PRO A 11 20.32 8.06 -2.21
CA PRO A 11 21.56 8.10 -2.97
C PRO A 11 21.98 6.72 -3.52
N THR A 12 21.47 5.62 -2.96
CA THR A 12 21.76 4.26 -3.44
C THR A 12 21.05 3.92 -4.76
N CYS A 13 20.09 4.73 -5.18
CA CYS A 13 19.36 4.55 -6.43
C CYS A 13 20.10 5.08 -7.68
N TRP A 14 21.12 5.90 -7.49
CA TRP A 14 21.74 6.63 -8.59
C TRP A 14 23.00 5.91 -9.05
N LEU A 15 22.87 5.08 -10.09
CA LEU A 15 23.99 4.35 -10.71
C LEU A 15 24.23 4.83 -12.14
N GLY A 16 25.48 5.16 -12.47
CA GLY A 16 25.84 5.63 -13.81
C GLY A 16 25.30 7.02 -14.10
N ASN A 17 24.47 7.15 -15.14
CA ASN A 17 24.00 8.44 -15.66
C ASN A 17 22.59 8.84 -15.19
N ILE A 18 21.92 8.02 -14.39
CA ILE A 18 20.61 8.33 -13.84
C ILE A 18 20.75 9.08 -12.50
N ASN A 19 19.94 10.12 -12.33
CA ASN A 19 19.89 10.94 -11.12
C ASN A 19 18.44 11.35 -10.81
N PHE A 20 18.24 12.01 -9.66
CA PHE A 20 16.93 12.49 -9.23
C PHE A 20 16.22 13.34 -10.30
N GLU A 21 16.92 14.26 -10.95
CA GLU A 21 16.31 15.19 -11.90
C GLU A 21 15.82 14.45 -13.16
N THR A 22 16.57 13.44 -13.60
CA THR A 22 16.21 12.63 -14.78
C THR A 22 15.14 11.57 -14.50
N CYS A 23 15.04 11.11 -13.26
CA CYS A 23 14.20 9.98 -12.89
C CYS A 23 12.97 10.38 -12.09
N CYS A 24 13.03 11.38 -11.23
CA CYS A 24 11.93 11.73 -10.31
C CYS A 24 11.02 12.84 -10.82
N LEU A 25 11.40 13.51 -11.92
CA LEU A 25 10.60 14.60 -12.48
C LEU A 25 10.02 14.20 -13.84
N PRO A 26 8.72 14.52 -14.11
CA PRO A 26 7.76 15.09 -13.17
C PRO A 26 7.21 14.03 -12.17
N PRO A 27 6.90 14.41 -10.93
CA PRO A 27 6.14 13.55 -10.01
C PRO A 27 4.73 13.29 -10.55
N PRO A 28 4.03 12.21 -10.12
CA PRO A 28 4.40 11.27 -9.06
C PRO A 28 5.04 9.96 -9.54
N ARG A 29 5.24 9.78 -10.85
CA ARG A 29 5.88 8.56 -11.42
C ARG A 29 7.29 8.78 -11.93
N GLY A 30 7.65 10.03 -12.25
CA GLY A 30 8.93 10.30 -12.86
C GLY A 30 9.07 9.67 -14.24
N ASN A 31 10.28 9.25 -14.58
CA ASN A 31 10.61 8.61 -15.86
C ASN A 31 10.57 7.08 -15.70
N ASP A 32 9.61 6.43 -16.36
CA ASP A 32 9.39 4.98 -16.28
C ASP A 32 10.60 4.13 -16.68
N HIS A 33 11.55 4.68 -17.45
CA HIS A 33 12.80 4.00 -17.82
C HIS A 33 13.80 3.86 -16.68
N CYS A 34 13.57 4.49 -15.53
CA CYS A 34 14.47 4.42 -14.38
C CYS A 34 14.16 3.24 -13.44
N TRP A 35 13.01 2.60 -13.60
CA TRP A 35 12.47 1.66 -12.62
C TRP A 35 12.67 0.21 -13.05
N GLU A 36 13.85 -0.33 -12.80
CA GLU A 36 14.18 -1.74 -13.04
C GLU A 36 14.91 -2.34 -11.83
N GLY A 37 14.97 -3.67 -11.72
CA GLY A 37 15.85 -4.34 -10.76
C GLY A 37 15.61 -4.01 -9.28
N GLY A 38 14.38 -3.68 -8.88
CA GLY A 38 14.01 -3.32 -7.50
C GLY A 38 14.21 -1.83 -7.17
N PHE A 39 14.52 -0.99 -8.15
CA PHE A 39 14.41 0.46 -8.03
C PHE A 39 13.00 0.91 -8.42
N THR A 40 12.33 1.63 -7.53
CA THR A 40 10.99 2.19 -7.75
C THR A 40 10.99 3.69 -7.47
N TYR A 41 10.02 4.42 -8.03
CA TYR A 41 9.86 5.85 -7.76
C TYR A 41 9.77 6.13 -6.25
N GLU A 42 9.00 5.32 -5.51
CA GLU A 42 8.78 5.50 -4.07
C GLU A 42 10.06 5.33 -3.28
N ARG A 43 10.87 4.32 -3.63
CA ARG A 43 12.13 4.05 -2.96
C ARG A 43 13.13 5.17 -3.22
N CYS A 44 13.22 5.59 -4.48
CA CYS A 44 14.32 6.43 -4.94
C CYS A 44 14.03 7.93 -4.86
N CYS A 45 12.79 8.35 -5.07
CA CYS A 45 12.39 9.75 -5.16
C CYS A 45 11.83 10.32 -3.85
N ARG A 46 11.69 9.50 -2.80
CA ARG A 46 11.35 10.01 -1.47
C ARG A 46 12.48 10.89 -0.96
N ARG A 47 12.14 12.17 -0.75
CA ARG A 47 13.06 13.20 -0.25
C ARG A 47 13.74 12.79 1.07
N ASN A 48 13.06 11.96 1.85
CA ASN A 48 13.59 11.33 3.04
C ASN A 48 12.96 9.92 3.18
N PRO A 49 13.73 8.82 3.10
CA PRO A 49 13.19 7.47 3.26
C PRO A 49 12.61 7.22 4.66
N ASN A 50 12.96 8.06 5.65
CA ASN A 50 12.42 8.04 7.00
C ASN A 50 11.24 9.01 7.22
N GLU A 51 10.86 9.81 6.21
CA GLU A 51 9.68 10.66 6.33
C GLU A 51 8.42 9.80 6.15
N PRO A 52 7.54 9.73 7.16
CA PRO A 52 6.33 8.94 7.07
C PRO A 52 5.45 9.51 5.96
N VAL A 53 5.03 8.65 5.02
CA VAL A 53 4.02 9.03 4.03
C VAL A 53 2.73 9.30 4.77
N ASP A 54 2.31 10.57 4.77
CA ASP A 54 1.00 10.94 5.28
C ASP A 54 -0.08 10.57 4.27
N ILE A 55 -0.43 9.29 4.27
CA ILE A 55 -1.51 8.70 3.48
C ILE A 55 -2.86 9.41 3.66
N ASN A 56 -3.05 10.20 4.72
CA ASN A 56 -4.26 11.00 4.92
C ASN A 56 -4.28 12.28 4.07
N LYS A 57 -3.13 12.73 3.55
CA LYS A 57 -3.02 13.92 2.69
C LYS A 57 -3.11 13.62 1.20
N VAL A 58 -3.15 12.34 0.82
CA VAL A 58 -3.16 11.95 -0.59
C VAL A 58 -4.57 11.54 -0.99
N ALA A 59 -5.06 12.14 -2.07
CA ALA A 59 -6.39 11.88 -2.63
C ALA A 59 -6.48 10.46 -3.22
N GLU A 60 -5.45 10.04 -3.95
CA GLU A 60 -5.35 8.71 -4.57
C GLU A 60 -4.05 8.02 -4.14
N ILE A 61 -4.15 6.96 -3.34
CA ILE A 61 -2.99 6.23 -2.80
C ILE A 61 -2.28 5.43 -3.91
N SER A 62 -2.97 5.14 -5.00
CA SER A 62 -2.39 4.55 -6.22
C SER A 62 -1.25 5.39 -6.81
N GLU A 63 -1.25 6.71 -6.61
CA GLU A 63 -0.18 7.61 -7.06
C GLU A 63 1.10 7.51 -6.22
N LEU A 64 1.05 6.83 -5.07
CA LEU A 64 2.18 6.68 -4.15
C LEU A 64 2.88 5.33 -4.27
N GLY A 65 2.60 4.52 -5.31
CA GLY A 65 3.27 3.23 -5.52
C GLY A 65 2.40 2.00 -5.37
N GLY A 66 1.08 2.17 -5.19
CA GLY A 66 0.15 1.05 -5.16
C GLY A 66 0.48 0.02 -4.08
N CYS A 67 0.40 -1.27 -4.42
CA CYS A 67 0.73 -2.38 -3.53
C CYS A 67 2.19 -2.42 -3.04
N GLU A 68 3.13 -1.74 -3.71
CA GLU A 68 4.55 -1.76 -3.32
C GLU A 68 4.86 -0.84 -2.14
N LEU A 69 3.87 -0.07 -1.68
CA LEU A 69 3.99 0.69 -0.44
C LEU A 69 4.25 -0.21 0.76
N ASN A 70 5.25 0.16 1.58
CA ASN A 70 5.59 -0.55 2.82
C ASN A 70 4.39 -0.83 3.72
N ILE A 71 3.43 0.11 3.82
CA ILE A 71 2.22 -0.10 4.63
C ILE A 71 1.43 -1.33 4.19
N PHE A 72 1.33 -1.61 2.89
CA PHE A 72 0.63 -2.80 2.40
C PHE A 72 1.49 -4.05 2.54
N GLN A 73 2.80 -3.96 2.30
CA GLN A 73 3.70 -5.11 2.44
C GLN A 73 3.75 -5.58 3.90
N GLU A 74 3.99 -4.68 4.84
CA GLU A 74 4.03 -5.01 6.25
C GLU A 74 2.67 -5.48 6.79
N PHE A 75 1.57 -4.88 6.31
CA PHE A 75 0.23 -5.34 6.65
C PHE A 75 -0.01 -6.78 6.15
N LYS A 76 0.34 -7.09 4.89
CA LYS A 76 0.22 -8.45 4.32
C LYS A 76 1.06 -9.45 5.11
N GLU A 77 2.27 -9.07 5.51
CA GLU A 77 3.14 -9.92 6.34
C GLU A 77 2.49 -10.23 7.69
N ARG A 78 1.99 -9.21 8.40
CA ARG A 78 1.32 -9.36 9.70
C ARG A 78 0.03 -10.17 9.58
N ALA A 79 -0.79 -9.88 8.57
CA ALA A 79 -2.02 -10.64 8.30
C ALA A 79 -1.71 -12.10 7.95
N GLY A 80 -0.66 -12.34 7.15
CA GLY A 80 -0.19 -13.69 6.84
C GLY A 80 0.26 -14.46 8.07
N ALA A 81 0.99 -13.82 8.99
CA ALA A 81 1.39 -14.41 10.26
C ALA A 81 0.17 -14.72 11.16
N TRP A 82 -0.85 -13.85 11.17
CA TRP A 82 -2.11 -14.12 11.86
C TRP A 82 -2.79 -15.38 11.32
N TYR A 83 -2.99 -15.48 10.00
CA TYR A 83 -3.69 -16.63 9.41
C TYR A 83 -2.92 -17.95 9.49
N ARG A 84 -1.58 -17.91 9.41
CA ARG A 84 -0.77 -19.13 9.47
C ARG A 84 -0.51 -19.60 10.90
N ASP A 85 -0.14 -18.67 11.77
CA ASP A 85 0.49 -18.96 13.05
C ASP A 85 -0.37 -18.51 14.25
N TYR A 86 -1.54 -17.89 14.01
CA TYR A 86 -2.41 -17.31 15.03
C TYR A 86 -1.70 -16.32 15.97
N VAL A 87 -0.67 -15.62 15.47
CA VAL A 87 0.12 -14.68 16.26
C VAL A 87 -0.67 -13.38 16.45
N PRO A 88 -1.16 -13.05 17.66
CA PRO A 88 -1.88 -11.81 17.89
C PRO A 88 -0.96 -10.60 17.73
N ASN A 89 -1.44 -9.59 17.01
CA ASN A 89 -0.67 -8.38 16.76
C ASN A 89 -1.58 -7.14 16.87
N LEU A 90 -1.37 -6.32 17.90
CA LEU A 90 -2.16 -5.09 18.11
C LEU A 90 -2.08 -4.10 16.94
N VAL A 91 -0.93 -4.05 16.26
CA VAL A 91 -0.73 -3.19 15.08
C VAL A 91 -1.65 -3.67 13.95
N LEU A 92 -1.77 -4.99 13.73
CA LEU A 92 -2.68 -5.54 12.72
C LEU A 92 -4.12 -5.09 12.95
N PHE A 93 -4.60 -5.09 14.21
CA PHE A 93 -5.96 -4.64 14.54
C PHE A 93 -6.21 -3.17 14.20
N GLN A 94 -5.21 -2.31 14.45
CA GLN A 94 -5.29 -0.90 14.09
C GLN A 94 -5.26 -0.71 12.57
N GLU A 95 -4.40 -1.47 11.88
CA GLU A 95 -4.19 -1.38 10.44
C GLU A 95 -5.40 -1.84 9.63
N PHE A 96 -5.96 -3.02 9.90
CA PHE A 96 -7.16 -3.43 9.16
C PHE A 96 -8.33 -2.48 9.42
N GLY A 97 -8.43 -1.94 10.64
CA GLY A 97 -9.42 -0.91 10.97
C GLY A 97 -9.23 0.37 10.16
N TYR A 98 -7.98 0.77 9.94
CA TYR A 98 -7.65 1.92 9.08
C TYR A 98 -7.93 1.63 7.60
N ILE A 99 -7.45 0.50 7.07
CA ILE A 99 -7.59 0.10 5.66
C ILE A 99 -9.07 -0.10 5.32
N SER A 100 -9.82 -0.84 6.14
CA SER A 100 -11.26 -1.12 5.90
C SER A 100 -12.13 0.14 5.92
N ARG A 101 -11.79 1.18 6.71
CA ARG A 101 -12.50 2.47 6.69
C ARG A 101 -12.26 3.27 5.41
N ARG A 102 -11.16 3.00 4.69
CA ARG A 102 -10.80 3.65 3.43
C ARG A 102 -10.83 2.66 2.26
N PHE A 103 -11.72 1.67 2.34
CA PHE A 103 -11.70 0.49 1.48
C PHE A 103 -11.54 0.84 -0.01
N ASP A 104 -12.37 1.72 -0.57
CA ASP A 104 -12.33 2.03 -2.00
C ASP A 104 -10.98 2.59 -2.47
N ALA A 105 -10.39 3.52 -1.70
CA ALA A 105 -9.09 4.11 -2.03
C ALA A 105 -7.96 3.08 -1.87
N MET A 106 -8.06 2.21 -0.85
CA MET A 106 -7.10 1.15 -0.62
C MET A 106 -7.21 0.05 -1.67
N TYR A 107 -8.42 -0.28 -2.12
CA TYR A 107 -8.68 -1.32 -3.10
C TYR A 107 -8.14 -0.94 -4.48
N ARG A 108 -8.35 0.31 -4.91
CA ARG A 108 -7.75 0.84 -6.15
C ARG A 108 -6.22 0.88 -6.13
N SER A 109 -5.63 0.95 -4.94
CA SER A 109 -4.18 1.03 -4.76
C SER A 109 -3.56 -0.36 -4.59
N CYS A 110 -4.19 -1.22 -3.78
CA CYS A 110 -3.76 -2.57 -3.47
C CYS A 110 -4.95 -3.47 -3.09
N ALA A 111 -5.59 -4.07 -4.09
CA ALA A 111 -6.74 -4.97 -3.89
C ALA A 111 -6.48 -6.11 -2.89
N PRO A 112 -5.33 -6.83 -2.91
CA PRO A 112 -5.05 -7.89 -1.95
C PRO A 112 -5.07 -7.40 -0.49
N ALA A 113 -4.48 -6.23 -0.22
CA ALA A 113 -4.44 -5.67 1.13
C ALA A 113 -5.82 -5.18 1.58
N ALA A 114 -6.57 -4.50 0.71
CA ALA A 114 -7.92 -4.02 1.03
C ALA A 114 -8.89 -5.18 1.31
N LEU A 115 -8.88 -6.22 0.48
CA LEU A 115 -9.71 -7.42 0.69
C LEU A 115 -9.32 -8.18 1.95
N THR A 116 -8.02 -8.31 2.24
CA THR A 116 -7.54 -8.94 3.48
C THR A 116 -8.01 -8.17 4.71
N ALA A 117 -7.97 -6.83 4.67
CA ALA A 117 -8.47 -6.00 5.76
C ALA A 117 -9.99 -6.13 5.95
N LEU A 118 -10.74 -6.25 4.86
CA LEU A 118 -12.19 -6.45 4.90
C LEU A 118 -12.55 -7.84 5.46
N LEU A 119 -11.78 -8.87 5.11
CA LEU A 119 -11.94 -10.22 5.66
C LEU A 119 -11.69 -10.24 7.17
N LEU A 120 -10.59 -9.64 7.64
CA LEU A 120 -10.32 -9.51 9.08
C LEU A 120 -11.46 -8.77 9.82
N LYS A 121 -12.06 -7.76 9.18
CA LYS A 121 -13.21 -7.06 9.74
C LYS A 121 -14.45 -7.95 9.82
N LEU A 122 -14.73 -8.74 8.77
CA LEU A 122 -15.81 -9.74 8.78
C LEU A 122 -15.64 -10.73 9.92
N GLU A 123 -14.42 -11.22 10.14
CA GLU A 123 -14.10 -12.14 11.24
C GLU A 123 -14.31 -11.47 12.61
N SER A 124 -13.93 -10.19 12.74
CA SER A 124 -14.09 -9.47 14.02
C SER A 124 -15.55 -9.23 14.42
N ILE A 125 -16.47 -9.13 13.46
CA ILE A 125 -17.89 -8.80 13.71
C ILE A 125 -18.82 -10.00 13.54
N TYR A 126 -18.29 -11.20 13.25
CA TYR A 126 -19.09 -12.40 12.93
C TYR A 126 -20.14 -12.72 14.01
N PHE A 127 -19.84 -12.43 15.28
CA PHE A 127 -20.74 -12.69 16.41
C PHE A 127 -21.51 -11.46 16.91
N GLU A 128 -21.33 -10.27 16.30
CA GLU A 128 -21.94 -9.04 16.81
C GLU A 128 -23.38 -8.87 16.30
N GLU A 129 -23.57 -8.74 14.99
CA GLU A 129 -24.89 -8.45 14.40
C GLU A 129 -24.99 -8.91 12.94
N GLU A 130 -25.92 -9.82 12.63
CA GLU A 130 -26.13 -10.35 11.28
C GLU A 130 -26.47 -9.24 10.26
N SER A 131 -27.16 -8.20 10.73
CA SER A 131 -27.55 -7.02 9.94
C SER A 131 -26.35 -6.23 9.40
N ILE A 132 -25.20 -6.29 10.07
CA ILE A 132 -23.96 -5.63 9.65
C ILE A 132 -23.10 -6.61 8.84
N TRP A 133 -23.05 -7.87 9.27
CA TRP A 133 -22.20 -8.88 8.66
C TRP A 133 -22.60 -9.21 7.23
N ALA A 134 -23.90 -9.44 6.95
CA ALA A 134 -24.34 -9.89 5.64
C ALA A 134 -24.07 -8.88 4.50
N PRO A 135 -24.36 -7.56 4.65
CA PRO A 135 -23.98 -6.56 3.65
C PRO A 135 -22.47 -6.46 3.45
N LEU A 136 -21.70 -6.56 4.54
CA LEU A 136 -20.23 -6.51 4.46
C LEU A 136 -19.67 -7.72 3.70
N TYR A 137 -20.25 -8.90 3.92
CA TYR A 137 -19.87 -10.13 3.23
C TYR A 137 -20.21 -10.05 1.74
N ALA A 138 -21.40 -9.55 1.40
CA ALA A 138 -21.80 -9.35 0.01
C ALA A 138 -20.83 -8.40 -0.71
N HIS A 139 -20.45 -7.29 -0.06
CA HIS A 139 -19.47 -6.36 -0.60
C HIS A 139 -18.09 -7.02 -0.78
N TYR A 140 -17.61 -7.77 0.21
CA TYR A 140 -16.36 -8.53 0.09
C TYR A 140 -16.41 -9.51 -1.09
N ALA A 141 -17.47 -10.31 -1.21
CA ALA A 141 -17.60 -11.32 -2.25
C ALA A 141 -17.62 -10.68 -3.66
N GLU A 142 -18.34 -9.57 -3.82
CA GLU A 142 -18.37 -8.82 -5.08
C GLU A 142 -16.97 -8.31 -5.47
N GLN A 143 -16.30 -7.61 -4.56
CA GLN A 143 -14.98 -7.03 -4.83
C GLN A 143 -13.92 -8.12 -5.04
N HIS A 144 -13.98 -9.22 -4.29
CA HIS A 144 -13.12 -10.36 -4.50
C HIS A 144 -13.30 -10.98 -5.89
N HIS A 145 -14.55 -11.19 -6.34
CA HIS A 145 -14.81 -11.69 -7.69
C HIS A 145 -14.29 -10.74 -8.78
N GLN A 146 -14.45 -9.43 -8.59
CA GLN A 146 -13.90 -8.44 -9.52
C GLN A 146 -12.38 -8.52 -9.59
N ALA A 147 -11.68 -8.56 -8.45
CA ALA A 147 -10.23 -8.67 -8.39
C ALA A 147 -9.69 -9.96 -9.03
N VAL A 148 -10.39 -11.09 -8.84
CA VAL A 148 -10.05 -12.36 -9.53
C VAL A 148 -10.21 -12.21 -11.04
N ALA A 149 -11.28 -11.57 -11.50
CA ALA A 149 -11.57 -11.42 -12.92
C ALA A 149 -10.62 -10.44 -13.64
N SER A 150 -10.14 -9.40 -12.94
CA SER A 150 -9.18 -8.44 -13.47
C SER A 150 -7.73 -8.90 -13.37
N GLY A 151 -7.43 -9.88 -12.51
CA GLY A 151 -6.08 -10.33 -12.22
C GLY A 151 -5.37 -9.50 -11.13
N ASP A 152 -6.07 -8.60 -10.44
CA ASP A 152 -5.49 -7.70 -9.42
C ASP A 152 -5.05 -8.42 -8.13
N LEU A 153 -5.27 -9.73 -8.04
CA LEU A 153 -4.81 -10.57 -6.93
C LEU A 153 -3.41 -11.15 -7.11
N PHE A 154 -2.81 -11.01 -8.29
CA PHE A 154 -1.57 -11.70 -8.69
C PHE A 154 -0.44 -10.73 -9.07
#